data_AF-A0A3N6M3H6-F1
#
_entry.id   AF-A0A3N6M3H6-F1
#
_cell.length_a   1.000
_cell.length_b   1.000
_cell.length_c   1.000
_cell.angle_alpha   90.00
_cell.angle_beta   90.00
_cell.angle_gamma   90.00
#
_symmetry.space_group_name_H-M   'P 1'
#
loop_
_entity.id
_entity.type
_entity.pdbx_description
1 polymer ?
#
loop_
_entity_poly.entity_id
_entity_poly.type
_entity_poly.pdbx_seq_one_letter_code
_entity_poly.pdbx_strand_id
1 'polypeptide(L)'
;MAPAITHFLVGASLLLVLVTPIALRYDIDRENAIWLIPIGGVWGLLPDVHHITPVFETQLYALHNAAWMDLFGLHYTLDRQAIRVRYVESVFGAIGLFIVSVAVFWQTGRLRARAVASDGTPDRRLLSLVATAVAAGYGTVALGIAVSIQNGFPTVSALVGRDSVLVGGALLIPIGIGIGLFCGLGLETVLNLEHRTRPLSAALTGGLLGSAGWVGGVVVGVPMVLQISFASDAAPSVPFLHWGSLGGLIVYGTLFGAVYALVYGVFHEGSAKRSVSARGERTRVQKDS
;
A
#
# COMPACT_ATOMS: atom_id res chain seq x y z
N MET A 1 8.44 -21.87 13.08
CA MET A 1 8.63 -20.46 12.69
C MET A 1 9.20 -20.45 11.29
N ALA A 2 8.91 -19.42 10.49
CA ALA A 2 9.62 -19.19 9.24
C ALA A 2 11.11 -18.96 9.55
N PRO A 3 12.03 -19.24 8.61
CA PRO A 3 13.44 -19.02 8.87
C PRO A 3 13.71 -17.51 9.01
N ALA A 4 14.60 -17.11 9.92
CA ALA A 4 14.94 -15.70 10.16
C ALA A 4 15.30 -14.93 8.87
N ILE A 5 15.96 -15.60 7.91
CA ILE A 5 16.27 -15.01 6.61
C ILE A 5 15.00 -14.55 5.85
N THR A 6 13.89 -15.28 5.94
CA THR A 6 12.61 -14.91 5.32
C THR A 6 12.06 -13.63 5.94
N HIS A 7 12.03 -13.55 7.27
CA HIS A 7 11.56 -12.35 7.99
C HIS A 7 12.42 -11.12 7.69
N PHE A 8 13.75 -11.29 7.69
CA PHE A 8 14.68 -10.23 7.31
C PHE A 8 14.44 -9.75 5.88
N LEU A 9 14.36 -10.66 4.91
CA LEU A 9 14.19 -10.28 3.51
C LEU A 9 12.82 -9.65 3.23
N VAL A 10 11.74 -10.15 3.84
CA VAL A 10 10.41 -9.54 3.71
C VAL A 10 10.37 -8.16 4.35
N GLY A 11 10.94 -7.99 5.54
CA GLY A 11 11.06 -6.69 6.20
C GLY A 11 11.83 -5.67 5.35
N ALA A 12 12.99 -6.06 4.83
CA ALA A 12 13.80 -5.23 3.93
C ALA A 12 13.03 -4.85 2.65
N SER A 13 12.34 -5.82 2.05
CA SER A 13 11.54 -5.62 0.83
C SER A 13 10.42 -4.62 1.05
N LEU A 14 9.64 -4.80 2.12
CA LEU A 14 8.50 -3.95 2.43
C LEU A 14 8.94 -2.51 2.74
N LEU A 15 10.06 -2.32 3.43
CA LEU A 15 10.57 -0.97 3.69
C LEU A 15 11.05 -0.30 2.39
N LEU A 16 11.77 -1.01 1.50
CA LEU A 16 12.18 -0.47 0.20
C LEU A 16 10.99 -0.06 -0.65
N VAL A 17 9.97 -0.92 -0.72
CA VAL A 17 8.73 -0.61 -1.44
C VAL A 17 8.07 0.61 -0.78
N LEU A 18 7.86 0.63 0.54
CA LEU A 18 7.23 1.76 1.25
C LEU A 18 7.91 3.11 0.97
N VAL A 19 9.24 3.13 0.88
CA VAL A 19 10.02 4.36 0.62
C VAL A 19 10.07 4.72 -0.87
N THR A 20 9.75 3.81 -1.79
CA THR A 20 9.84 4.02 -3.25
C THR A 20 9.10 5.29 -3.75
N PRO A 21 7.85 5.58 -3.35
CA PRO A 21 7.16 6.80 -3.81
C PRO A 21 7.83 8.08 -3.28
N ILE A 22 8.42 8.02 -2.09
CA ILE A 22 9.15 9.14 -1.47
C ILE A 22 10.47 9.35 -2.23
N ALA A 23 11.22 8.28 -2.48
CA ALA A 23 12.47 8.32 -3.25
C ALA A 23 12.23 8.86 -4.66
N LEU A 24 11.16 8.40 -5.32
CA LEU A 24 10.76 8.87 -6.64
C LEU A 24 10.51 10.39 -6.65
N ARG A 25 9.86 10.93 -5.61
CA ARG A 25 9.53 12.36 -5.51
C ARG A 25 10.71 13.23 -5.12
N TYR A 26 11.48 12.82 -4.11
CA TYR A 26 12.40 13.72 -3.41
C TYR A 26 13.89 13.54 -3.75
N ASP A 27 14.27 12.61 -4.63
CA ASP A 27 15.70 12.26 -4.87
C ASP A 27 16.36 11.82 -3.59
N ILE A 28 15.82 10.76 -2.99
CA ILE A 28 16.58 10.13 -1.92
C ILE A 28 17.87 9.61 -2.54
N ASP A 29 18.99 10.10 -2.00
CA ASP A 29 20.32 9.68 -2.40
C ASP A 29 20.49 8.18 -2.20
N ARG A 30 21.03 7.51 -3.22
CA ARG A 30 21.16 6.06 -3.28
C ARG A 30 22.19 5.54 -2.29
N GLU A 31 23.23 6.32 -2.01
CA GLU A 31 24.25 5.95 -1.04
C GLU A 31 23.64 5.83 0.35
N ASN A 32 22.78 6.79 0.70
CA ASN A 32 22.04 6.76 1.96
C ASN A 32 20.92 5.69 1.96
N ALA A 33 20.31 5.43 0.80
CA ALA A 33 19.23 4.44 0.68
C ALA A 33 19.68 2.99 0.93
N ILE A 34 20.98 2.68 0.84
CA ILE A 34 21.48 1.33 1.13
C ILE A 34 21.15 0.88 2.56
N TRP A 35 21.08 1.82 3.50
CA TRP A 35 20.75 1.57 4.90
C TRP A 35 19.30 1.12 5.12
N LEU A 36 18.40 1.37 4.15
CA LEU A 36 17.02 0.90 4.24
C LEU A 36 16.95 -0.64 4.26
N ILE A 37 17.91 -1.34 3.63
CA ILE A 37 17.93 -2.80 3.62
C ILE A 37 18.15 -3.37 5.02
N PRO A 38 19.26 -3.08 5.74
CA PRO A 38 19.46 -3.61 7.08
C PRO A 38 18.43 -3.07 8.08
N ILE A 39 17.98 -1.80 7.96
CA ILE A 39 16.93 -1.26 8.85
C ILE A 39 15.63 -2.04 8.68
N GLY A 40 15.18 -2.27 7.44
CA GLY A 40 13.95 -3.01 7.17
C GLY A 40 14.07 -4.48 7.57
N GLY A 41 15.24 -5.09 7.37
CA GLY A 41 15.47 -6.47 7.77
C GLY A 41 15.49 -6.66 9.29
N VAL A 42 16.13 -5.77 10.04
CA VAL A 42 16.10 -5.77 11.51
C VAL A 42 14.68 -5.49 12.02
N TRP A 43 13.94 -4.59 11.38
CA TRP A 43 12.53 -4.34 11.69
C TRP A 43 11.68 -5.61 11.52
N GLY A 44 11.88 -6.39 10.45
CA GLY A 44 11.19 -7.67 10.24
C GLY A 44 11.55 -8.77 11.25
N LEU A 45 12.78 -8.71 11.81
CA LEU A 45 13.27 -9.63 12.84
C LEU A 45 12.91 -9.22 14.27
N LEU A 46 12.34 -8.04 14.49
CA LEU A 46 12.12 -7.54 15.86
C LEU A 46 11.32 -8.52 16.75
N PRO A 47 10.28 -9.24 16.25
CA PRO A 47 9.57 -10.24 17.07
C PRO A 47 10.42 -11.46 17.46
N ASP A 48 11.52 -11.75 16.75
CA ASP A 48 12.43 -12.87 17.05
C ASP A 48 13.35 -12.61 18.24
N VAL A 49 13.31 -11.41 18.85
CA VAL A 49 14.12 -11.08 20.04
C VAL A 49 13.90 -12.09 21.18
N HIS A 50 12.74 -12.73 21.26
CA HIS A 50 12.44 -13.76 22.26
C HIS A 50 13.40 -14.97 22.22
N HIS A 51 14.12 -15.19 21.11
CA HIS A 51 15.13 -16.25 21.00
C HIS A 51 16.49 -15.90 21.63
N ILE A 52 16.76 -14.63 21.88
CA ILE A 52 18.09 -14.15 22.33
C ILE A 52 18.09 -13.58 23.74
N THR A 53 16.94 -13.13 24.25
CA THR A 53 16.84 -12.57 25.60
C THR A 53 16.28 -13.60 26.59
N PRO A 54 16.95 -13.82 27.74
CA PRO A 54 16.40 -14.66 28.81
C PRO A 54 15.33 -13.95 29.65
N VAL A 55 15.11 -12.65 29.43
CA VAL A 55 14.20 -11.82 30.23
C VAL A 55 12.84 -11.75 29.54
N PHE A 56 11.76 -12.02 30.27
CA PHE A 56 10.37 -12.00 29.78
C PHE A 56 10.07 -13.00 28.65
N GLU A 57 10.72 -14.15 28.63
CA GLU A 57 10.59 -15.16 27.56
C GLU A 57 9.12 -15.49 27.22
N THR A 58 8.30 -15.76 28.25
CA THR A 58 6.87 -16.09 28.05
C THR A 58 6.06 -14.93 27.47
N GLN A 59 6.31 -13.69 27.92
CA GLN A 59 5.61 -12.50 27.44
C GLN A 59 6.04 -12.15 26.02
N LEU A 60 7.33 -12.28 25.70
CA LEU A 60 7.86 -12.04 24.36
C LEU A 60 7.41 -13.11 23.38
N TYR A 61 7.33 -14.38 23.79
CA TYR A 61 6.74 -15.43 22.97
C TYR A 61 5.24 -15.19 22.73
N ALA A 62 4.49 -14.76 23.74
CA ALA A 62 3.09 -14.39 23.57
C ALA A 62 2.93 -13.19 22.60
N LEU A 63 3.82 -12.19 22.71
CA LEU A 63 3.84 -11.04 21.81
C LEU A 63 4.20 -11.45 20.38
N HIS A 64 5.22 -12.28 20.18
CA HIS A 64 5.63 -12.84 18.88
C HIS A 64 4.46 -13.53 18.16
N ASN A 65 3.61 -14.25 18.89
CA ASN A 65 2.45 -14.95 18.34
C ASN A 65 1.20 -14.07 18.20
N ALA A 66 1.26 -12.78 18.48
CA ALA A 66 0.13 -11.87 18.31
C ALA A 66 -0.01 -11.42 16.85
N ALA A 67 -1.25 -11.29 16.36
CA ALA A 67 -1.52 -10.82 15.00
C ALA A 67 -0.96 -9.42 14.71
N TRP A 68 -0.75 -8.60 15.75
CA TRP A 68 -0.07 -7.31 15.66
C TRP A 68 1.37 -7.39 15.16
N MET A 69 2.01 -8.56 15.26
CA MET A 69 3.37 -8.75 14.73
C MET A 69 3.42 -8.72 13.20
N ASP A 70 2.28 -8.76 12.50
CA ASP A 70 2.25 -8.48 11.06
C ASP A 70 2.75 -7.06 10.71
N LEU A 71 2.73 -6.13 11.67
CA LEU A 71 3.35 -4.81 11.53
C LEU A 71 4.89 -4.86 11.47
N PHE A 72 5.52 -6.01 11.68
CA PHE A 72 6.97 -6.20 11.60
C PHE A 72 7.30 -7.15 10.45
N GLY A 73 7.03 -6.72 9.21
CA GLY A 73 7.34 -7.53 8.04
C GLY A 73 6.41 -8.72 7.81
N LEU A 74 5.12 -8.62 8.15
CA LEU A 74 4.14 -9.72 8.04
C LEU A 74 4.53 -10.96 8.87
N HIS A 75 5.22 -10.72 9.99
CA HIS A 75 5.85 -11.76 10.80
C HIS A 75 4.87 -12.88 11.19
N TYR A 76 3.74 -12.50 11.79
CA TYR A 76 2.72 -13.46 12.23
C TYR A 76 2.17 -14.30 11.08
N THR A 77 1.91 -13.67 9.93
CA THR A 77 1.41 -14.33 8.72
C THR A 77 2.41 -15.34 8.18
N LEU A 78 3.68 -14.95 8.07
CA LEU A 78 4.77 -15.83 7.63
C LEU A 78 4.94 -17.05 8.55
N ASP A 79 4.61 -16.89 9.82
CA ASP A 79 4.70 -17.93 10.83
C ASP A 79 3.48 -18.87 10.89
N ARG A 80 2.41 -18.60 10.13
CA ARG A 80 1.25 -19.48 10.06
C ARG A 80 1.59 -20.82 9.41
N GLN A 81 0.94 -21.89 9.87
CA GLN A 81 1.17 -23.25 9.39
C GLN A 81 1.06 -23.38 7.87
N ALA A 82 0.14 -22.66 7.24
CA ALA A 82 -0.06 -22.67 5.79
C ALA A 82 1.18 -22.24 4.99
N ILE A 83 2.03 -21.37 5.57
CA ILE A 83 3.30 -20.93 4.96
C ILE A 83 4.45 -21.82 5.43
N ARG A 84 4.50 -22.20 6.72
CA ARG A 84 5.58 -23.04 7.27
C ARG A 84 5.75 -24.39 6.59
N VAL A 85 4.66 -25.02 6.15
CA VAL A 85 4.73 -26.30 5.42
C VAL A 85 5.33 -26.15 4.01
N ARG A 86 5.51 -24.92 3.52
CA ARG A 86 6.11 -24.56 2.24
C ARG A 86 7.45 -23.84 2.44
N TYR A 87 8.31 -24.47 3.24
CA TYR A 87 9.56 -23.85 3.70
C TYR A 87 10.41 -23.34 2.54
N VAL A 88 10.70 -24.18 1.55
CA VAL A 88 11.57 -23.84 0.42
C VAL A 88 10.95 -22.73 -0.42
N GLU A 89 9.66 -22.83 -0.72
CA GLU A 89 8.93 -21.83 -1.49
C GLU A 89 8.87 -20.48 -0.79
N SER A 90 8.74 -20.46 0.55
CA SER A 90 8.73 -19.22 1.32
C SER A 90 10.08 -18.48 1.24
N VAL A 91 11.20 -19.21 1.31
CA VAL A 91 12.55 -18.64 1.20
C VAL A 91 12.79 -18.09 -0.20
N PHE A 92 12.49 -18.88 -1.24
CA PHE A 92 12.62 -18.41 -2.63
C PHE A 92 11.69 -17.24 -2.93
N GLY A 93 10.47 -17.26 -2.36
CA GLY A 93 9.53 -16.15 -2.45
C GLY A 93 10.07 -14.87 -1.82
N ALA A 94 10.68 -14.94 -0.64
CA ALA A 94 11.29 -13.80 0.03
C ALA A 94 12.50 -13.24 -0.74
N ILE A 95 13.36 -14.12 -1.27
CA ILE A 95 14.49 -13.71 -2.14
C ILE A 95 13.97 -13.02 -3.40
N GLY A 96 12.98 -13.60 -4.07
CA GLY A 96 12.38 -13.02 -5.28
C GLY A 96 11.75 -11.66 -5.01
N LEU A 97 10.98 -11.54 -3.92
CA LEU A 97 10.38 -10.29 -3.47
C LEU A 97 11.45 -9.22 -3.19
N PHE A 98 12.55 -9.60 -2.54
CA PHE A 98 13.66 -8.70 -2.26
C PHE A 98 14.33 -8.20 -3.54
N ILE A 99 14.64 -9.09 -4.48
CA ILE A 99 15.23 -8.72 -5.78
C ILE A 99 14.31 -7.75 -6.54
N VAL A 100 13.01 -8.04 -6.59
CA VAL A 100 12.02 -7.15 -7.23
C VAL A 100 11.97 -5.80 -6.53
N SER A 101 11.97 -5.78 -5.20
CA SER A 101 11.91 -4.54 -4.41
C SER A 101 13.15 -3.66 -4.64
N VAL A 102 14.34 -4.25 -4.64
CA VAL A 102 15.59 -3.57 -4.98
C VAL A 102 15.55 -3.04 -6.41
N ALA A 103 15.10 -3.85 -7.38
CA ALA A 103 14.99 -3.41 -8.76
C ALA A 103 14.04 -2.23 -8.92
N VAL A 104 12.85 -2.29 -8.33
CA VAL A 104 11.84 -1.20 -8.34
C VAL A 104 12.43 0.06 -7.71
N PHE A 105 13.03 -0.05 -6.53
CA PHE A 105 13.66 1.07 -5.84
C PHE A 105 14.78 1.69 -6.71
N TRP A 106 15.63 0.87 -7.32
CA TRP A 106 16.71 1.33 -8.19
C TRP A 106 16.21 2.07 -9.45
N GLN A 107 15.08 1.64 -10.01
CA GLN A 107 14.49 2.31 -11.17
C GLN A 107 13.96 3.71 -10.86
N THR A 108 13.71 4.09 -9.60
CA THR A 108 13.14 5.41 -9.24
C THR A 108 13.91 6.57 -9.86
N GLY A 109 15.24 6.59 -9.76
CA GLY A 109 16.04 7.67 -10.36
C GLY A 109 16.00 7.69 -11.89
N ARG A 110 15.89 6.53 -12.54
CA ARG A 110 15.72 6.45 -14.01
C ARG A 110 14.33 6.93 -14.43
N LEU A 111 13.29 6.51 -13.72
CA LEU A 111 11.91 6.92 -13.97
C LEU A 111 11.76 8.42 -13.77
N ARG A 112 12.37 8.98 -12.73
CA ARG A 112 12.40 10.42 -12.51
C ARG A 112 13.13 11.17 -13.62
N ALA A 113 14.34 10.73 -13.99
CA ALA A 113 15.08 11.37 -15.08
C ALA A 113 14.27 11.38 -16.38
N ARG A 114 13.58 10.28 -16.71
CA ARG A 114 12.65 10.21 -17.85
C ARG A 114 11.45 11.13 -17.69
N ALA A 115 10.86 11.22 -16.50
CA ALA A 115 9.73 12.13 -16.21
C ALA A 115 10.13 13.61 -16.42
N VAL A 116 11.36 13.96 -16.07
CA VAL A 116 11.92 15.31 -16.28
C VAL A 116 12.29 15.54 -17.75
N ALA A 117 12.79 14.52 -18.47
CA ALA A 117 13.25 14.63 -19.85
C ALA A 117 12.16 14.50 -20.92
N SER A 118 11.02 13.87 -20.64
CA SER A 118 9.97 13.66 -21.65
C SER A 118 9.34 14.99 -22.08
N ASP A 119 9.54 15.40 -23.33
CA ASP A 119 9.10 16.70 -23.89
C ASP A 119 7.60 16.80 -24.19
N GLY A 120 6.88 15.67 -24.14
CA GLY A 120 5.42 15.68 -24.23
C GLY A 120 4.79 15.97 -22.88
N THR A 121 3.74 16.79 -22.83
CA THR A 121 2.79 16.76 -21.71
C THR A 121 2.22 15.34 -21.66
N PRO A 122 2.58 14.51 -20.66
CA PRO A 122 2.00 13.19 -20.57
C PRO A 122 0.49 13.37 -20.46
N ASP A 123 -0.29 12.51 -21.13
CA ASP A 123 -1.75 12.57 -20.98
C ASP A 123 -2.09 12.51 -19.50
N ARG A 124 -2.75 13.56 -19.01
CA ARG A 124 -3.16 13.68 -17.61
C ARG A 124 -3.91 12.43 -17.13
N ARG A 125 -4.65 11.79 -18.04
CA ARG A 125 -5.37 10.54 -17.78
C ARG A 125 -4.42 9.38 -17.50
N LEU A 126 -3.36 9.24 -18.29
CA LEU A 126 -2.34 8.22 -18.09
C LEU A 126 -1.61 8.41 -16.76
N LEU A 127 -1.25 9.64 -16.41
CA LEU A 127 -0.60 9.94 -15.12
C LEU A 127 -1.52 9.60 -13.95
N SER A 128 -2.79 9.99 -14.03
CA SER A 128 -3.77 9.67 -12.99
C SER A 128 -4.00 8.17 -12.86
N LEU A 129 -4.04 7.45 -13.98
CA LEU A 129 -4.16 5.98 -14.01
C LEU A 129 -2.96 5.30 -13.34
N VAL A 130 -1.74 5.70 -13.70
CA VAL A 130 -0.50 5.15 -13.09
C VAL A 130 -0.46 5.45 -11.60
N ALA A 131 -0.72 6.69 -11.20
CA ALA A 131 -0.75 7.08 -9.78
C ALA A 131 -1.83 6.30 -9.01
N THR A 132 -3.02 6.13 -9.59
CA THR A 132 -4.11 5.34 -9.00
C THR A 132 -3.73 3.87 -8.86
N ALA A 133 -3.15 3.26 -9.89
CA ALA A 133 -2.75 1.85 -9.87
C ALA A 133 -1.68 1.59 -8.80
N VAL A 134 -0.66 2.45 -8.73
CA VAL A 134 0.40 2.35 -7.72
C VAL A 134 -0.21 2.54 -6.32
N ALA A 135 -0.95 3.63 -6.09
CA ALA A 135 -1.57 3.92 -4.80
C ALA A 135 -2.54 2.81 -4.34
N ALA A 136 -3.32 2.24 -5.25
CA ALA A 136 -4.20 1.11 -4.98
C ALA A 136 -3.41 -0.12 -4.51
N GLY A 137 -2.25 -0.39 -5.11
CA GLY A 137 -1.35 -1.45 -4.67
C GLY A 137 -0.93 -1.29 -3.21
N TYR A 138 -0.44 -0.11 -2.82
CA TYR A 138 -0.05 0.19 -1.43
C TYR A 138 -1.23 0.11 -0.48
N GLY A 139 -2.36 0.73 -0.84
CA GLY A 139 -3.59 0.66 -0.05
C GLY A 139 -4.04 -0.78 0.17
N THR A 140 -4.01 -1.61 -0.87
CA THR A 140 -4.45 -3.02 -0.81
C THR A 140 -3.57 -3.83 0.14
N VAL A 141 -2.26 -3.63 0.12
CA VAL A 141 -1.34 -4.27 1.09
C VAL A 141 -1.68 -3.84 2.51
N ALA A 142 -1.88 -2.54 2.76
CA ALA A 142 -2.24 -2.03 4.09
C ALA A 142 -3.60 -2.57 4.57
N LEU A 143 -4.58 -2.68 3.67
CA LEU A 143 -5.86 -3.31 3.97
C LEU A 143 -5.69 -4.80 4.28
N GLY A 144 -4.83 -5.52 3.54
CA GLY A 144 -4.47 -6.90 3.84
C GLY A 144 -3.90 -7.06 5.25
N ILE A 145 -3.00 -6.16 5.66
CA ILE A 145 -2.46 -6.12 7.04
C ILE A 145 -3.58 -5.87 8.06
N ALA A 146 -4.44 -4.87 7.81
CA ALA A 146 -5.55 -4.55 8.70
C ALA A 146 -6.52 -5.73 8.86
N VAL A 147 -6.83 -6.43 7.77
CA VAL A 147 -7.65 -7.65 7.77
C VAL A 147 -6.94 -8.79 8.50
N SER A 148 -5.63 -8.95 8.32
CA SER A 148 -4.86 -9.98 9.02
C SER A 148 -4.86 -9.78 10.54
N ILE A 149 -4.60 -8.55 11.01
CA ILE A 149 -4.61 -8.19 12.44
C ILE A 149 -5.97 -8.51 13.08
N GLN A 150 -7.05 -8.34 12.32
CA GLN A 150 -8.41 -8.62 12.76
C GLN A 150 -8.83 -10.08 12.58
N ASN A 151 -7.94 -10.95 12.09
CA ASN A 151 -8.28 -12.32 11.67
C ASN A 151 -9.47 -12.37 10.71
N GLY A 152 -9.62 -11.36 9.84
CA GLY A 152 -10.78 -11.16 8.99
C GLY A 152 -10.76 -11.94 7.66
N PHE A 153 -9.66 -12.61 7.31
CA PHE A 153 -9.59 -13.35 6.04
C PHE A 153 -10.70 -14.41 5.86
N PRO A 154 -11.07 -15.21 6.88
CA PRO A 154 -12.22 -16.13 6.78
C PRO A 154 -13.54 -15.40 6.49
N THR A 155 -13.75 -14.23 7.08
CA THR A 155 -14.94 -13.39 6.81
C THR A 155 -14.97 -12.91 5.36
N VAL A 156 -13.80 -12.55 4.81
CA VAL A 156 -13.68 -12.17 3.39
C VAL A 156 -13.92 -13.36 2.47
N SER A 157 -13.41 -14.56 2.79
CA SER A 157 -13.65 -15.75 1.97
C SER A 157 -15.09 -16.27 2.03
N ALA A 158 -15.80 -16.02 3.14
CA ALA A 158 -17.21 -16.35 3.26
C ALA A 158 -18.09 -15.64 2.21
N LEU A 159 -17.64 -14.50 1.67
CA LEU A 159 -18.33 -13.80 0.56
C LEU A 159 -18.47 -14.64 -0.71
N VAL A 160 -17.62 -15.66 -0.89
CA VAL A 160 -17.68 -16.59 -2.02
C VAL A 160 -17.98 -18.03 -1.57
N GLY A 161 -18.50 -18.20 -0.35
CA GLY A 161 -18.87 -19.51 0.21
C GLY A 161 -17.67 -20.43 0.46
N ARG A 162 -16.49 -19.87 0.78
CA ARG A 162 -15.27 -20.64 1.08
C ARG A 162 -14.73 -20.28 2.46
N ASP A 163 -14.16 -21.26 3.16
CA ASP A 163 -13.42 -21.04 4.40
C ASP A 163 -11.93 -21.23 4.13
N SER A 164 -11.27 -20.18 3.65
CA SER A 164 -9.85 -20.26 3.27
C SER A 164 -9.18 -18.90 3.35
N VAL A 165 -8.13 -18.81 4.16
CA VAL A 165 -7.29 -17.61 4.29
C VAL A 165 -6.69 -17.20 2.94
N LEU A 166 -6.30 -18.17 2.10
CA LEU A 166 -5.75 -17.89 0.77
C LEU A 166 -6.81 -17.29 -0.16
N VAL A 167 -8.04 -17.80 -0.12
CA VAL A 167 -9.16 -17.24 -0.91
C VAL A 167 -9.50 -15.84 -0.41
N GLY A 168 -9.55 -15.63 0.91
CA GLY A 168 -9.77 -14.31 1.51
C GLY A 168 -8.70 -13.30 1.09
N GLY A 169 -7.43 -13.70 1.15
CA GLY A 169 -6.30 -12.87 0.69
C GLY A 169 -6.35 -12.57 -0.81
N ALA A 170 -6.68 -13.56 -1.64
CA ALA A 170 -6.82 -13.36 -3.08
C ALA A 170 -7.98 -12.42 -3.43
N LEU A 171 -9.10 -12.49 -2.71
CA LEU A 171 -10.25 -11.61 -2.90
C LEU A 171 -9.97 -10.15 -2.51
N LEU A 172 -9.03 -9.89 -1.59
CA LEU A 172 -8.64 -8.53 -1.27
C LEU A 172 -8.00 -7.80 -2.44
N ILE A 173 -7.41 -8.51 -3.42
CA ILE A 173 -6.81 -7.88 -4.61
C ILE A 173 -7.87 -7.14 -5.45
N PRO A 174 -8.91 -7.80 -6.01
CA PRO A 174 -9.93 -7.11 -6.76
C PRO A 174 -10.74 -6.11 -5.92
N ILE A 175 -10.99 -6.41 -4.64
CA ILE A 175 -11.65 -5.47 -3.71
C ILE A 175 -10.81 -4.19 -3.57
N GLY A 176 -9.51 -4.35 -3.29
CA GLY A 176 -8.58 -3.25 -3.14
C GLY A 176 -8.41 -2.43 -4.42
N ILE A 177 -8.43 -3.06 -5.59
CA ILE A 177 -8.47 -2.35 -6.89
C ILE A 177 -9.75 -1.53 -7.01
N GLY A 178 -10.91 -2.11 -6.71
CA GLY A 178 -12.20 -1.40 -6.77
C GLY A 178 -12.25 -0.18 -5.85
N ILE A 179 -11.78 -0.32 -4.60
CA ILE A 179 -11.67 0.80 -3.66
C ILE A 179 -10.68 1.84 -4.20
N GLY A 180 -9.56 1.40 -4.80
CA GLY A 180 -8.55 2.30 -5.36
C GLY A 180 -9.07 3.14 -6.52
N LEU A 181 -9.89 2.55 -7.40
CA LEU A 181 -10.56 3.29 -8.47
C LEU A 181 -11.54 4.33 -7.91
N PHE A 182 -12.33 3.94 -6.89
CA PHE A 182 -13.21 4.88 -6.19
C PHE A 182 -12.43 6.04 -5.56
N CYS A 183 -11.34 5.76 -4.84
CA CYS A 183 -10.49 6.79 -4.24
C CYS A 183 -9.82 7.68 -5.30
N GLY A 184 -9.32 7.10 -6.39
CA GLY A 184 -8.70 7.85 -7.49
C GLY A 184 -9.66 8.84 -8.14
N LEU A 185 -10.88 8.39 -8.46
CA LEU A 185 -11.95 9.26 -8.98
C LEU A 185 -12.36 10.32 -7.95
N GLY A 186 -12.47 9.94 -6.67
CA GLY A 186 -12.75 10.86 -5.57
C GLY A 186 -11.71 11.97 -5.43
N LEU A 187 -10.41 11.64 -5.48
CA LEU A 187 -9.35 12.66 -5.42
C LEU A 187 -9.33 13.55 -6.67
N GLU A 188 -9.60 12.99 -7.85
CA GLU A 188 -9.67 13.76 -9.09
C GLU A 188 -10.82 14.76 -9.12
N THR A 189 -11.94 14.42 -8.48
CA THR A 189 -13.17 15.23 -8.43
C THR A 189 -13.15 16.26 -7.30
N VAL A 190 -12.68 15.87 -6.10
CA VAL A 190 -12.71 16.72 -4.90
C VAL A 190 -11.53 17.68 -4.86
N LEU A 191 -10.33 17.25 -5.24
CA LEU A 191 -9.12 18.06 -5.11
C LEU A 191 -8.76 18.78 -6.42
N ASN A 192 -8.51 20.08 -6.27
CA ASN A 192 -7.84 20.85 -7.30
C ASN A 192 -6.38 20.37 -7.49
N LEU A 193 -5.76 20.80 -8.58
CA LEU A 193 -4.42 20.35 -8.98
C LEU A 193 -3.35 20.65 -7.93
N GLU A 194 -3.43 21.81 -7.26
CA GLU A 194 -2.48 22.22 -6.21
C GLU A 194 -2.55 21.28 -5.00
N HIS A 195 -3.74 21.01 -4.47
CA HIS A 195 -3.90 20.16 -3.28
C HIS A 195 -3.62 18.69 -3.60
N ARG A 196 -3.85 18.25 -4.83
CA ARG A 196 -3.59 16.88 -5.27
C ARG A 196 -2.11 16.50 -5.22
N THR A 197 -1.22 17.46 -5.41
CA THR A 197 0.23 17.21 -5.31
C THR A 197 0.73 17.31 -3.87
N ARG A 198 -0.08 17.76 -2.91
CA ARG A 198 0.30 17.84 -1.49
C ARG A 198 -0.04 16.53 -0.76
N PRO A 199 0.96 15.75 -0.29
CA PRO A 199 0.71 14.44 0.32
C PRO A 199 -0.27 14.49 1.50
N LEU A 200 -0.15 15.50 2.36
CA LEU A 200 -1.02 15.63 3.53
C LEU A 200 -2.48 15.88 3.14
N SER A 201 -2.74 16.82 2.21
CA SER A 201 -4.10 17.12 1.74
C SER A 201 -4.75 15.91 1.05
N ALA A 202 -3.99 15.23 0.20
CA ALA A 202 -4.45 14.03 -0.48
C ALA A 202 -4.68 12.87 0.50
N ALA A 203 -3.81 12.68 1.49
CA ALA A 203 -3.96 11.66 2.53
C ALA A 203 -5.22 11.90 3.39
N LEU A 204 -5.44 13.12 3.87
CA LEU A 204 -6.65 13.47 4.63
C LEU A 204 -7.92 13.24 3.82
N THR A 205 -7.93 13.68 2.55
CA THR A 205 -9.06 13.47 1.65
C THR A 205 -9.27 11.98 1.37
N GLY A 206 -8.19 11.23 1.18
CA GLY A 206 -8.22 9.78 1.01
C GLY A 206 -8.81 9.07 2.23
N GLY A 207 -8.45 9.47 3.46
CA GLY A 207 -9.03 8.94 4.69
C GLY A 207 -10.53 9.23 4.81
N LEU A 208 -10.97 10.43 4.41
CA LEU A 208 -12.40 10.78 4.33
C LEU A 208 -13.13 9.93 3.28
N LEU A 209 -12.53 9.70 2.11
CA LEU A 209 -13.07 8.81 1.09
C LEU A 209 -13.15 7.36 1.59
N GLY A 210 -12.15 6.89 2.34
CA GLY A 210 -12.18 5.58 3.00
C GLY A 210 -13.33 5.45 4.00
N SER A 211 -13.56 6.50 4.80
CA SER A 211 -14.70 6.57 5.73
C SER A 211 -16.04 6.56 4.99
N ALA A 212 -16.17 7.35 3.92
CA ALA A 212 -17.36 7.38 3.08
C ALA A 212 -17.60 6.03 2.39
N GLY A 213 -16.54 5.38 1.91
CA GLY A 213 -16.58 4.03 1.35
C GLY A 213 -17.01 2.97 2.36
N TRP A 214 -16.62 3.12 3.64
CA TRP A 214 -17.13 2.26 4.72
C TRP A 214 -18.63 2.44 4.93
N VAL A 215 -19.12 3.68 5.03
CA VAL A 215 -20.56 3.95 5.18
C VAL A 215 -21.34 3.42 3.97
N GLY A 216 -20.93 3.79 2.76
CA GLY A 216 -21.63 3.38 1.54
C GLY A 216 -21.54 1.88 1.26
N GLY A 217 -20.37 1.28 1.43
CA GLY A 217 -20.13 -0.13 1.13
C GLY A 217 -20.58 -1.07 2.25
N VAL A 218 -20.10 -0.85 3.47
CA VAL A 218 -20.31 -1.78 4.60
C VAL A 218 -21.65 -1.53 5.28
N VAL A 219 -22.02 -0.27 5.55
CA VAL A 219 -23.26 0.04 6.29
C VAL A 219 -24.49 -0.03 5.39
N VAL A 220 -24.38 0.39 4.12
CA VAL A 220 -25.52 0.42 3.18
C VAL A 220 -25.46 -0.74 2.18
N GLY A 221 -24.37 -0.87 1.44
CA GLY A 221 -24.25 -1.80 0.32
C GLY A 221 -24.37 -3.27 0.70
N VAL A 222 -23.63 -3.71 1.73
CA VAL A 222 -23.64 -5.11 2.17
C VAL A 222 -25.05 -5.55 2.64
N PRO A 223 -25.74 -4.84 3.55
CA PRO A 223 -27.11 -5.20 3.91
C PRO A 223 -28.06 -5.25 2.71
N MET A 224 -27.96 -4.30 1.79
CA MET A 224 -28.80 -4.26 0.59
C MET A 224 -28.56 -5.48 -0.30
N VAL A 225 -27.31 -5.85 -0.56
CA VAL A 225 -26.97 -7.04 -1.38
C VAL A 225 -27.48 -8.32 -0.73
N LEU A 226 -27.38 -8.44 0.59
CA LEU A 226 -27.86 -9.62 1.31
C LEU A 226 -29.38 -9.71 1.29
N GLN A 227 -30.09 -8.59 1.45
CA GLN A 227 -31.55 -8.54 1.33
C GLN A 227 -32.02 -8.94 -0.07
N ILE A 228 -31.28 -8.56 -1.11
CA ILE A 228 -31.60 -8.91 -2.50
C ILE A 228 -31.27 -10.39 -2.79
N SER A 229 -30.16 -10.90 -2.25
CA SER A 229 -29.60 -12.19 -2.62
C SER A 229 -30.14 -13.36 -1.77
N PHE A 230 -30.53 -13.10 -0.53
CA PHE A 230 -31.07 -14.10 0.39
C PHE A 230 -32.52 -13.77 0.69
N ALA A 231 -33.45 -14.62 0.22
CA ALA A 231 -34.83 -14.58 0.67
C ALA A 231 -34.86 -14.64 2.21
N SER A 232 -35.75 -13.86 2.81
CA SER A 232 -35.77 -13.35 4.20
C SER A 232 -35.53 -14.31 5.37
N ASP A 233 -35.46 -15.62 5.15
CA ASP A 233 -35.42 -16.63 6.22
C ASP A 233 -34.02 -17.21 6.49
N ALA A 234 -33.01 -16.88 5.67
CA ALA A 234 -31.67 -17.46 5.78
C ALA A 234 -30.53 -16.42 5.77
N ALA A 235 -30.81 -15.16 6.13
CA ALA A 235 -29.76 -14.15 6.19
C ALA A 235 -28.74 -14.55 7.28
N PRO A 236 -27.48 -14.85 6.93
CA PRO A 236 -26.48 -15.18 7.93
C PRO A 236 -26.27 -13.96 8.83
N SER A 237 -26.25 -14.21 10.15
CA SER A 237 -25.96 -13.20 11.18
C SER A 237 -24.48 -12.85 11.16
N VAL A 238 -24.00 -12.27 10.06
CA VAL A 238 -22.62 -11.79 10.01
C VAL A 238 -22.60 -10.40 10.67
N PRO A 239 -21.77 -10.17 11.69
CA PRO A 239 -21.62 -8.86 12.30
C PRO A 239 -20.83 -7.94 11.36
N PHE A 240 -21.50 -7.38 10.35
CA PHE A 240 -20.86 -6.56 9.31
C PHE A 240 -20.35 -5.21 9.83
N LEU A 241 -20.95 -4.71 10.91
CA LEU A 241 -20.60 -3.42 11.49
C LEU A 241 -19.42 -3.56 12.46
N HIS A 242 -18.23 -3.75 11.91
CA HIS A 242 -16.99 -3.87 12.67
C HIS A 242 -16.17 -2.58 12.62
N TRP A 243 -15.86 -1.99 13.78
CA TRP A 243 -15.02 -0.78 13.86
C TRP A 243 -13.62 -0.98 13.27
N GLY A 244 -13.09 -2.20 13.32
CA GLY A 244 -11.82 -2.51 12.68
C GLY A 244 -11.87 -2.38 11.15
N SER A 245 -13.01 -2.65 10.49
CA SER A 245 -13.10 -2.46 9.03
C SER A 245 -13.14 -0.98 8.65
N LEU A 246 -13.73 -0.13 9.50
CA LEU A 246 -13.62 1.33 9.36
C LEU A 246 -12.16 1.77 9.46
N GLY A 247 -11.44 1.32 10.50
CA GLY A 247 -10.02 1.61 10.67
C GLY A 247 -9.18 1.17 9.47
N GLY A 248 -9.43 -0.04 8.95
CA GLY A 248 -8.76 -0.57 7.76
C GLY A 248 -8.99 0.28 6.51
N LEU A 249 -10.22 0.75 6.27
CA LEU A 249 -10.53 1.62 5.12
C LEU A 249 -10.01 3.05 5.27
N ILE A 250 -9.96 3.59 6.49
CA ILE A 250 -9.30 4.88 6.75
C ILE A 250 -7.81 4.78 6.46
N VAL A 251 -7.14 3.72 6.93
CA VAL A 251 -5.71 3.48 6.66
C VAL A 251 -5.47 3.30 5.17
N TYR A 252 -6.29 2.48 4.49
CA TYR A 252 -6.25 2.31 3.03
C TYR A 252 -6.32 3.67 2.33
N GLY A 253 -7.35 4.47 2.63
CA GLY A 253 -7.60 5.73 1.96
C GLY A 253 -6.49 6.75 2.22
N THR A 254 -6.00 6.83 3.46
CA THR A 254 -4.91 7.74 3.85
C THR A 254 -3.62 7.41 3.11
N LEU A 255 -3.23 6.13 3.11
CA LEU A 255 -2.04 5.67 2.39
C LEU A 255 -2.19 5.85 0.89
N PHE A 256 -3.36 5.51 0.33
CA PHE A 256 -3.69 5.73 -1.07
C PHE A 256 -3.49 7.20 -1.45
N GLY A 257 -4.08 8.13 -0.70
CA GLY A 257 -3.97 9.56 -0.97
C GLY A 257 -2.53 10.07 -0.91
N ALA A 258 -1.77 9.66 0.10
CA ALA A 258 -0.36 10.02 0.23
C ALA A 258 0.48 9.52 -0.97
N VAL A 259 0.38 8.23 -1.29
CA VAL A 259 1.14 7.62 -2.41
C VAL A 259 0.71 8.20 -3.75
N TYR A 260 -0.59 8.40 -3.95
CA TYR A 260 -1.13 9.03 -5.14
C TYR A 260 -0.50 10.40 -5.35
N ALA A 261 -0.49 11.27 -4.34
CA ALA A 261 0.11 12.60 -4.42
C ALA A 261 1.63 12.57 -4.64
N LEU A 262 2.34 11.60 -4.04
CA LEU A 262 3.77 11.42 -4.24
C LEU A 262 4.09 11.06 -5.69
N VAL A 263 3.39 10.07 -6.25
CA VAL A 263 3.60 9.61 -7.63
C VAL A 263 3.15 10.66 -8.63
N TYR A 264 1.94 11.22 -8.45
CA TYR A 264 1.38 12.23 -9.36
C TYR A 264 2.23 13.52 -9.37
N GLY A 265 2.73 13.95 -8.21
CA GLY A 265 3.54 15.16 -8.07
C GLY A 265 4.83 15.15 -8.89
N VAL A 266 5.50 13.99 -8.98
CA VAL A 266 6.75 13.80 -9.74
C VAL A 266 6.59 14.24 -11.20
N PHE A 267 5.51 13.80 -11.83
CA PHE A 267 5.26 14.08 -13.24
C PHE A 267 4.72 15.49 -13.47
N HIS A 268 4.03 16.06 -12.48
CA HIS A 268 3.47 17.41 -12.59
C HIS A 268 4.54 18.51 -12.48
N GLU A 269 5.46 18.40 -11.51
CA GLU A 269 6.53 19.39 -11.30
C GLU A 269 7.47 19.51 -12.53
N GLY A 270 7.71 18.40 -13.24
CA GLY A 270 8.51 18.37 -14.47
C GLY A 270 7.91 19.20 -15.62
N SER A 271 6.59 19.34 -15.67
CA SER A 271 5.90 20.18 -16.67
C SER A 271 5.98 21.67 -16.33
N ALA A 272 5.87 22.02 -15.05
CA ALA A 272 5.83 23.42 -14.60
C ALA A 272 7.17 24.15 -14.84
N LYS A 273 8.31 23.56 -14.45
CA LYS A 273 9.65 24.18 -14.60
C LYS A 273 9.98 24.53 -16.05
N ARG A 274 9.52 23.72 -17.02
CA ARG A 274 9.76 23.96 -18.44
C ARG A 274 8.95 25.11 -19.02
N SER A 275 7.70 25.28 -18.60
CA SER A 275 6.87 26.41 -19.06
C SER A 275 7.50 27.78 -18.75
N VAL A 276 8.20 27.87 -17.60
CA VAL A 276 8.94 29.07 -17.19
C VAL A 276 10.19 29.27 -18.04
N SER A 277 10.97 28.20 -18.30
CA SER A 277 12.18 28.26 -19.13
C SER A 277 11.88 28.70 -20.57
N ALA A 278 10.87 28.08 -21.20
CA ALA A 278 10.50 28.40 -22.59
C ALA A 278 9.95 29.83 -22.75
N ARG A 279 9.28 30.36 -21.72
CA ARG A 279 8.83 31.77 -21.72
C ARG A 279 10.01 32.73 -21.59
N GLY A 280 10.99 32.42 -20.74
CA GLY A 280 12.20 33.22 -20.58
C GLY A 280 13.03 33.35 -21.86
N GLU A 281 13.16 32.24 -22.61
CA GLU A 281 13.92 32.22 -23.86
C GLU A 281 13.25 33.07 -24.97
N ARG A 282 11.92 33.00 -25.11
CA ARG A 282 11.18 33.87 -26.05
C ARG A 282 11.33 35.35 -25.74
N THR A 283 11.27 35.72 -24.46
CA THR A 283 11.46 37.13 -24.07
C THR A 283 12.87 37.65 -24.30
N ARG A 284 13.87 36.77 -24.35
CA ARG A 284 15.26 37.14 -24.66
C ARG A 284 15.43 37.41 -26.15
N VAL A 285 14.94 36.51 -27.00
CA VAL A 285 14.98 36.66 -28.46
C VAL A 285 14.27 37.94 -28.92
N GLN A 286 13.17 38.34 -28.27
CA GLN A 286 12.45 39.56 -28.62
C GLN A 286 13.15 40.86 -28.20
N LYS A 287 14.12 40.82 -27.27
CA LYS A 287 14.90 42.01 -26.88
C LYS A 287 16.10 42.26 -27.78
N ASP A 288 16.55 41.22 -28.49
CA ASP A 288 17.74 41.26 -29.34
C ASP A 288 17.39 41.50 -30.83
N SER A 289 16.10 41.72 -31.14
CA SER A 289 15.55 42.05 -32.46
C SER A 289 15.04 43.49 -32.51
#